data_AF-A0A059C2E4-F1
#
_entry.id   AF-A0A059C2E4-F1
#
_cell.length_a   1.000
_cell.length_b   1.000
_cell.length_c   1.000
_cell.angle_alpha   90.00
_cell.angle_beta   90.00
_cell.angle_gamma   90.00
#
_symmetry.space_group_name_H-M   'P 1'
#
loop_
_entity.id
_entity.type
_entity.pdbx_description
1 polymer ?
#
loop_
_entity_poly.entity_id
_entity_poly.type
_entity_poly.pdbx_seq_one_letter_code
_entity_poly.pdbx_strand_id
1 'polypeptide(L)'
;MQCILEDHIMGETSMCKECYEEASETVEELKREIQDLKAEVAFLRSCSPTDHHHHLNGHSHGPEFTDVILVTAVDGPNGGLSMPVPAHKTILASQSPVFKAMLENEMEESRSGTININDASYDALRAFVHCLSVEALLDEQMAYELLVLAEKYQVEHLKAYCEMILISKLNWDNSIINYSFAHQHNAKHLLEAALSLIMVNMDKLGKHPKYSELGEKDAGLVMDIYEAFFGKLFNWNDK
;
A
#
# COMPACT_ATOMS: atom_id res chain seq x y z
N MET A 1 -27.73 -40.97 4.98
CA MET A 1 -27.61 -42.10 5.92
C MET A 1 -26.28 -41.90 6.64
N GLN A 2 -26.25 -41.12 7.71
CA GLN A 2 -26.53 -41.52 9.09
C GLN A 2 -25.36 -42.31 9.69
N CYS A 3 -24.44 -41.61 10.34
CA CYS A 3 -23.62 -42.20 11.40
C CYS A 3 -24.17 -41.67 12.73
N ILE A 4 -24.82 -42.58 13.44
CA ILE A 4 -25.46 -42.38 14.74
C ILE A 4 -24.36 -42.28 15.79
N LEU A 5 -24.35 -41.16 16.52
CA LEU A 5 -23.73 -41.07 17.83
C LEU A 5 -24.63 -41.87 18.78
N GLU A 6 -24.17 -43.02 19.28
CA GLU A 6 -24.74 -43.63 20.48
C GLU A 6 -23.62 -43.95 21.49
N ASP A 7 -23.85 -43.38 22.67
CA ASP A 7 -23.39 -43.68 24.02
C ASP A 7 -22.05 -43.15 24.60
N HIS A 8 -22.25 -42.50 25.76
CA HIS A 8 -21.40 -41.63 26.59
C HIS A 8 -20.13 -42.26 27.18
N ILE A 9 -19.05 -41.47 27.30
CA ILE A 9 -18.40 -41.00 28.56
C ILE A 9 -17.33 -39.94 28.21
N MET A 10 -17.15 -38.97 29.10
CA MET A 10 -16.34 -37.74 29.00
C MET A 10 -15.00 -37.83 28.23
N GLY A 11 -14.84 -36.91 27.29
CA GLY A 11 -13.56 -36.22 27.08
C GLY A 11 -12.59 -36.85 26.10
N GLU A 12 -12.98 -36.98 24.83
CA GLU A 12 -12.07 -36.86 23.67
C GLU A 12 -12.92 -36.94 22.39
N THR A 13 -13.01 -35.83 21.66
CA THR A 13 -13.66 -35.79 20.35
C THR A 13 -12.76 -36.53 19.35
N SER A 14 -12.86 -37.86 19.27
CA SER A 14 -12.10 -38.65 18.29
C SER A 14 -12.73 -38.47 16.91
N MET A 15 -12.05 -37.75 16.02
CA MET A 15 -12.45 -37.64 14.62
C MET A 15 -12.44 -39.01 13.93
N CYS A 16 -13.40 -39.25 13.02
CA CYS A 16 -13.41 -40.46 12.20
C CYS A 16 -12.20 -40.50 11.26
N LYS A 17 -11.72 -41.70 10.94
CA LYS A 17 -10.55 -41.95 10.09
C LYS A 17 -10.61 -41.23 8.73
N GLU A 18 -11.79 -41.19 8.12
CA GLU A 18 -12.03 -40.50 6.84
C GLU A 18 -11.83 -38.99 6.99
N CYS A 19 -12.32 -38.38 8.07
CA CYS A 19 -12.10 -36.96 8.35
C CYS A 19 -10.63 -36.64 8.66
N TYR A 20 -9.87 -37.61 9.20
CA TYR A 20 -8.44 -37.46 9.43
C TYR A 20 -7.63 -37.53 8.12
N GLU A 21 -7.98 -38.45 7.23
CA GLU A 21 -7.36 -38.57 5.90
C GLU A 21 -7.66 -37.34 5.03
N GLU A 22 -8.91 -36.87 4.99
CA GLU A 22 -9.30 -35.65 4.27
C GLU A 22 -8.60 -34.39 4.84
N ALA A 23 -8.51 -34.28 6.18
CA ALA A 23 -7.74 -33.21 6.82
C ALA A 23 -6.24 -33.30 6.49
N SER A 24 -5.66 -34.51 6.40
CA SER A 24 -4.26 -34.69 6.04
C SER A 24 -3.97 -34.32 4.59
N GLU A 25 -4.89 -34.62 3.67
CA GLU A 25 -4.75 -34.27 2.25
C GLU A 25 -4.81 -32.75 2.04
N THR A 26 -5.77 -32.08 2.67
CA THR A 26 -5.89 -30.60 2.60
C THR A 26 -4.66 -29.90 3.18
N VAL A 27 -4.06 -30.40 4.27
CA VAL A 27 -2.82 -29.85 4.84
C VAL A 27 -1.64 -29.96 3.88
N GLU A 28 -1.48 -31.08 3.17
CA GLU A 28 -0.39 -31.23 2.20
C GLU A 28 -0.62 -30.45 0.90
N GLU A 29 -1.87 -30.20 0.51
CA GLU A 29 -2.24 -29.27 -0.58
C GLU A 29 -1.84 -27.83 -0.21
N LEU A 30 -2.29 -27.33 0.95
CA LEU A 30 -1.95 -26.01 1.50
C LEU A 30 -0.43 -25.81 1.62
N LYS A 31 0.29 -26.85 2.05
CA LYS A 31 1.75 -26.80 2.19
C LYS A 31 2.45 -26.69 0.83
N ARG A 32 1.91 -27.32 -0.22
CA ARG A 32 2.40 -27.16 -1.60
C ARG A 32 2.13 -25.74 -2.11
N GLU A 33 0.93 -25.21 -1.91
CA GLU A 33 0.60 -23.82 -2.26
C GLU A 33 1.52 -22.81 -1.55
N ILE A 34 1.77 -23.00 -0.24
CA ILE A 34 2.70 -22.15 0.51
C ILE A 34 4.11 -22.24 -0.06
N GLN A 35 4.55 -23.42 -0.51
CA GLN A 35 5.88 -23.60 -1.07
C GLN A 35 6.02 -22.93 -2.44
N ASP A 36 4.97 -22.97 -3.26
CA ASP A 36 4.90 -22.30 -4.56
C ASP A 36 4.89 -20.77 -4.40
N LEU A 37 4.03 -20.26 -3.50
CA LEU A 37 4.01 -18.84 -3.13
C LEU A 37 5.36 -18.37 -2.58
N LYS A 38 6.06 -19.19 -1.80
CA LYS A 38 7.41 -18.87 -1.32
C LYS A 38 8.43 -18.78 -2.45
N ALA A 39 8.33 -19.66 -3.45
CA ALA A 39 9.20 -19.62 -4.62
C ALA A 39 8.92 -18.37 -5.48
N GLU A 40 7.66 -18.01 -5.66
CA GLU A 40 7.28 -16.80 -6.39
C GLU A 40 7.73 -15.53 -5.65
N VAL A 41 7.56 -15.46 -4.33
CA VAL A 41 8.10 -14.36 -3.50
C VAL A 41 9.64 -14.32 -3.57
N ALA A 42 10.32 -15.46 -3.62
CA ALA A 42 11.78 -15.50 -3.76
C ALA A 42 12.26 -14.97 -5.13
N PHE A 43 11.53 -15.29 -6.20
CA PHE A 43 11.77 -14.74 -7.52
C PHE A 43 11.61 -13.21 -7.51
N LEU A 44 10.50 -12.70 -6.96
CA LEU A 44 10.23 -11.26 -6.84
C LEU A 44 11.32 -10.52 -6.04
N ARG A 45 11.86 -11.15 -4.98
CA ARG A 45 12.98 -10.59 -4.20
C ARG A 45 14.28 -10.51 -4.98
N SER A 46 14.59 -11.51 -5.80
CA SER A 46 15.84 -11.58 -6.57
C SER A 46 15.96 -10.51 -7.66
N CYS A 47 14.83 -9.95 -8.09
CA CYS A 47 14.72 -8.89 -9.08
C CYS A 47 14.95 -7.47 -8.51
N SER A 48 15.31 -7.33 -7.23
CA SER A 48 15.48 -6.03 -6.59
C SER A 48 16.78 -5.34 -7.06
N PRO A 49 16.75 -4.05 -7.43
CA PRO A 49 17.95 -3.29 -7.75
C PRO A 49 18.70 -2.96 -6.46
N THR A 50 19.58 -3.86 -6.01
CA THR A 50 20.50 -3.55 -4.90
C THR A 50 21.60 -2.60 -5.34
N ASP A 51 21.80 -1.53 -4.56
CA ASP A 51 22.85 -0.52 -4.75
C ASP A 51 24.24 -1.14 -4.83
N HIS A 52 24.86 -1.09 -6.00
CA HIS A 52 26.31 -1.24 -6.15
C HIS A 52 26.88 -0.02 -6.85
N HIS A 53 27.22 1.00 -6.06
CA HIS A 53 28.25 1.96 -6.41
C HIS A 53 29.61 1.24 -6.42
N HIS A 54 30.10 0.81 -7.59
CA HIS A 54 31.54 0.71 -7.82
C HIS A 54 31.90 0.87 -9.31
N HIS A 55 32.82 1.79 -9.54
CA HIS A 55 33.43 2.16 -10.82
C HIS A 55 34.27 1.03 -11.44
N LEU A 56 34.11 0.84 -12.76
CA LEU A 56 35.03 0.32 -13.79
C LEU A 56 35.58 -1.12 -13.68
N ASN A 57 35.15 -2.01 -14.57
CA ASN A 57 35.88 -2.40 -15.79
C ASN A 57 35.13 -3.50 -16.55
N GLY A 58 35.26 -3.50 -17.88
CA GLY A 58 34.44 -4.28 -18.81
C GLY A 58 34.29 -5.76 -18.48
N HIS A 59 33.05 -6.20 -18.38
CA HIS A 59 32.35 -7.21 -19.19
C HIS A 59 30.86 -6.88 -18.99
N SER A 60 30.16 -6.53 -20.06
CA SER A 60 28.77 -6.03 -20.01
C SER A 60 27.80 -7.16 -19.63
N HIS A 61 27.58 -7.35 -18.34
CA HIS A 61 26.35 -7.93 -17.82
C HIS A 61 25.61 -6.81 -17.08
N GLY A 62 24.67 -6.17 -17.78
CA GLY A 62 23.72 -5.21 -17.21
C GLY A 62 22.70 -5.91 -16.30
N PRO A 63 21.75 -5.19 -15.68
CA PRO A 63 20.72 -5.79 -14.83
C PRO A 63 19.93 -6.82 -15.66
N GLU A 64 20.16 -8.11 -15.43
CA GLU A 64 19.95 -9.15 -16.46
C GLU A 64 18.48 -9.41 -16.86
N PHE A 65 17.49 -8.71 -16.30
CA PHE A 65 16.07 -8.97 -16.58
C PHE A 65 15.14 -7.75 -16.63
N THR A 66 15.62 -6.51 -16.46
CA THR A 66 14.74 -5.32 -16.45
C THR A 66 14.35 -4.93 -17.87
N ASP A 67 13.05 -4.84 -18.15
CA ASP A 67 12.48 -4.62 -19.49
C ASP A 67 11.71 -3.28 -19.62
N VAL A 68 11.72 -2.46 -18.56
CA VAL A 68 11.17 -1.10 -18.52
C VAL A 68 11.97 -0.22 -17.54
N ILE A 69 12.04 1.08 -17.83
CA ILE A 69 12.60 2.08 -16.93
C ILE A 69 11.54 3.13 -16.58
N LEU A 70 11.54 3.58 -15.32
CA LEU A 70 10.76 4.73 -14.88
C LEU A 70 11.70 5.91 -14.69
N VAL A 71 11.28 7.11 -15.11
CA VAL A 71 12.08 8.34 -15.02
C VAL A 71 11.23 9.47 -14.43
N THR A 72 11.86 10.32 -13.63
CA THR A 72 11.19 11.54 -13.13
C THR A 72 11.28 12.66 -14.17
N ALA A 73 10.26 13.49 -14.37
CA ALA A 73 10.38 14.64 -15.30
C ALA A 73 11.29 15.77 -14.80
N VAL A 74 11.85 15.65 -13.60
CA VAL A 74 12.75 16.64 -13.03
C VAL A 74 14.08 16.59 -13.80
N ASP A 75 14.24 17.48 -14.77
CA ASP A 75 15.56 18.00 -15.13
C ASP A 75 16.20 18.39 -13.80
N GLY A 76 17.29 17.73 -13.40
CA GLY A 76 17.92 18.01 -12.10
C GLY A 76 18.18 19.52 -11.95
N PRO A 77 18.46 20.04 -10.74
CA PRO A 77 18.63 21.48 -10.48
C PRO A 77 19.61 22.25 -11.39
N ASN A 78 20.35 21.52 -12.24
CA ASN A 78 21.33 22.01 -13.21
C ASN A 78 21.07 21.53 -14.66
N GLY A 79 19.86 21.12 -15.05
CA GLY A 79 19.59 20.55 -16.38
C GLY A 79 20.21 19.16 -16.58
N GLY A 80 20.37 18.41 -15.48
CA GLY A 80 20.93 17.05 -15.49
C GLY A 80 19.89 16.02 -15.91
N LEU A 81 20.35 14.97 -16.61
CA LEU A 81 19.55 13.82 -17.03
C LEU A 81 18.76 13.23 -15.85
N SER A 82 17.47 12.99 -16.07
CA SER A 82 16.62 12.21 -15.16
C SER A 82 17.25 10.84 -14.89
N MET A 83 17.38 10.47 -13.61
CA MET A 83 17.98 9.21 -13.20
C MET A 83 16.97 8.07 -13.41
N PRO A 84 17.30 7.06 -14.24
CA PRO A 84 16.38 5.96 -14.51
C PRO A 84 16.27 5.02 -13.31
N VAL A 85 15.06 4.54 -13.07
CA VAL A 85 14.74 3.48 -12.09
C VAL A 85 14.33 2.23 -12.88
N PRO A 86 15.20 1.22 -12.98
CA PRO A 86 14.88 -0.03 -13.67
C PRO A 86 13.76 -0.80 -12.96
N ALA A 87 12.87 -1.43 -13.73
CA ALA A 87 11.79 -2.26 -13.23
C ALA A 87 11.45 -3.39 -14.20
N HIS A 88 10.46 -4.20 -13.82
CA HIS A 88 9.90 -5.28 -14.65
C HIS A 88 8.46 -4.98 -15.02
N LYS A 89 8.13 -5.02 -16.32
CA LYS A 89 6.77 -4.82 -16.83
C LYS A 89 5.78 -5.78 -16.16
N THR A 90 6.19 -7.03 -15.97
CA THR A 90 5.39 -8.07 -15.32
C THR A 90 5.01 -7.70 -13.88
N ILE A 91 5.97 -7.23 -13.08
CA ILE A 91 5.71 -6.79 -11.69
C ILE A 91 4.79 -5.57 -11.71
N LEU A 92 5.12 -4.53 -12.49
CA LEU A 92 4.30 -3.31 -12.56
C LEU A 92 2.86 -3.62 -12.98
N ALA A 93 2.66 -4.41 -14.04
CA ALA A 93 1.33 -4.78 -14.54
C ALA A 93 0.56 -5.70 -13.56
N SER A 94 1.26 -6.55 -12.81
CA SER A 94 0.61 -7.39 -11.79
C SER A 94 0.13 -6.59 -10.59
N GLN A 95 0.87 -5.56 -10.18
CA GLN A 95 0.61 -4.78 -8.97
C GLN A 95 -0.28 -3.56 -9.21
N SER A 96 -0.41 -3.11 -10.47
CA SER A 96 -1.13 -1.89 -10.82
C SER A 96 -1.95 -2.09 -12.10
N PRO A 97 -3.29 -1.94 -12.05
CA PRO A 97 -4.11 -1.92 -13.25
C PRO A 97 -3.78 -0.74 -14.17
N VAL A 98 -3.28 0.38 -13.60
CA VAL A 98 -2.84 1.55 -14.36
C VAL A 98 -1.60 1.22 -15.19
N PHE A 99 -0.56 0.62 -14.59
CA PHE A 99 0.61 0.18 -15.35
C PHE A 99 0.28 -0.94 -16.33
N LYS A 100 -0.61 -1.87 -15.95
CA LYS A 100 -1.10 -2.90 -16.86
C LYS A 100 -1.69 -2.28 -18.13
N ALA A 101 -2.59 -1.31 -17.99
CA ALA A 101 -3.17 -0.61 -19.12
C ALA A 101 -2.13 0.18 -19.93
N MET A 102 -1.15 0.83 -19.28
CA MET A 102 -0.07 1.56 -19.98
C MET A 102 0.82 0.62 -20.82
N LEU A 103 1.04 -0.60 -20.34
CA LEU A 103 1.98 -1.55 -20.93
C LEU A 103 1.33 -2.51 -21.94
N GLU A 104 0.05 -2.83 -21.80
CA GLU A 104 -0.70 -3.71 -22.70
C GLU A 104 -1.19 -2.99 -23.96
N ASN A 105 -1.46 -1.69 -23.89
CA ASN A 105 -1.86 -0.90 -25.04
C ASN A 105 -0.63 -0.50 -25.87
N GLU A 106 -0.76 -0.37 -27.20
CA GLU A 106 0.31 0.14 -28.11
C GLU A 106 0.63 1.64 -27.91
N MET A 107 0.62 2.11 -26.66
CA MET A 107 0.96 3.46 -26.24
C MET A 107 2.47 3.70 -26.33
N GLU A 108 2.89 4.95 -26.16
CA GLU A 108 4.30 5.35 -26.29
C GLU A 108 5.20 4.63 -25.28
N GLU A 109 4.68 4.38 -24.07
CA GLU A 109 5.37 3.71 -22.97
C GLU A 109 5.68 2.24 -23.30
N SER A 110 4.72 1.51 -23.89
CA SER A 110 4.93 0.11 -24.26
C SER A 110 5.96 -0.06 -25.37
N ARG A 111 6.02 0.91 -26.30
CA ARG A 111 6.97 0.98 -27.42
C ARG A 111 8.36 1.48 -27.03
N SER A 112 8.43 2.48 -26.16
CA SER A 112 9.69 3.11 -25.73
C SER A 112 10.38 2.36 -24.59
N GLY A 113 9.62 1.58 -23.81
CA GLY A 113 10.12 0.97 -22.57
C GLY A 113 10.45 1.98 -21.47
N THR A 114 9.95 3.21 -21.60
CA THR A 114 10.17 4.30 -20.63
C THR A 114 8.84 4.85 -20.15
N ILE A 115 8.66 4.94 -18.82
CA ILE A 115 7.48 5.52 -18.17
C ILE A 115 7.90 6.81 -17.47
N ASN A 116 7.28 7.93 -17.85
CA ASN A 116 7.53 9.22 -17.22
C ASN A 116 6.61 9.41 -16.00
N ILE A 117 7.22 9.62 -14.82
CA ILE A 117 6.51 9.94 -13.57
C ILE A 117 6.86 11.36 -13.16
N ASN A 118 5.96 12.30 -13.44
CA ASN A 118 6.24 13.72 -13.29
C ASN A 118 6.03 14.24 -11.85
N ASP A 119 5.28 13.50 -11.04
CA ASP A 119 4.81 13.95 -9.73
C ASP A 119 5.50 13.17 -8.58
N ALA A 120 6.79 12.88 -8.72
CA ALA A 120 7.57 12.16 -7.71
C ALA A 120 9.01 12.65 -7.64
N SER A 121 9.57 12.64 -6.42
CA SER A 121 11.02 12.70 -6.23
C SER A 121 11.67 11.40 -6.72
N TYR A 122 12.97 11.45 -7.05
CA TYR A 122 13.70 10.24 -7.43
C TYR A 122 13.67 9.19 -6.31
N ASP A 123 13.83 9.63 -5.06
CA ASP A 123 13.83 8.75 -3.89
C ASP A 123 12.47 8.08 -3.69
N ALA A 124 11.36 8.82 -3.84
CA ALA A 124 10.01 8.25 -3.80
C ALA A 124 9.75 7.29 -4.95
N LEU A 125 10.19 7.62 -6.18
CA LEU A 125 10.04 6.72 -7.33
C LEU A 125 10.81 5.41 -7.12
N ARG A 126 12.05 5.49 -6.63
CA ARG A 126 12.89 4.34 -6.32
C ARG A 126 12.26 3.49 -5.22
N ALA A 127 11.80 4.11 -4.12
CA ALA A 127 11.15 3.42 -3.02
C ALA A 127 9.82 2.78 -3.46
N PHE A 128 9.04 3.44 -4.31
CA PHE A 128 7.81 2.92 -4.88
C PHE A 128 8.07 1.64 -5.70
N VAL A 129 8.99 1.69 -6.67
CA VAL A 129 9.35 0.50 -7.48
C VAL A 129 9.88 -0.64 -6.60
N HIS A 130 10.69 -0.31 -5.59
CA HIS A 130 11.19 -1.30 -4.64
C HIS A 130 10.02 -1.94 -3.86
N CYS A 131 9.07 -1.15 -3.36
CA CYS A 131 7.91 -1.65 -2.61
C CYS A 131 6.97 -2.53 -3.44
N LEU A 132 6.89 -2.33 -4.77
CA LEU A 132 6.14 -3.22 -5.66
C LEU A 132 6.77 -4.61 -5.80
N SER A 133 8.07 -4.72 -5.52
CA SER A 133 8.82 -5.99 -5.62
C SER A 133 8.98 -6.64 -4.24
N VAL A 134 9.27 -5.83 -3.21
CA VAL A 134 9.56 -6.26 -1.84
C VAL A 134 9.10 -5.20 -0.84
N GLU A 135 8.39 -5.60 0.21
CA GLU A 135 8.07 -4.72 1.34
C GLU A 135 9.35 -4.10 1.94
N ALA A 136 9.33 -2.78 2.13
CA ALA A 136 10.42 -2.03 2.73
C ALA A 136 9.93 -1.24 3.94
N LEU A 137 10.81 -1.01 4.91
CA LEU A 137 10.53 -0.10 6.01
C LEU A 137 10.53 1.33 5.50
N LEU A 138 9.42 2.03 5.68
CA LEU A 138 9.25 3.43 5.30
C LEU A 138 9.24 4.30 6.56
N ASP A 139 9.82 5.49 6.44
CA ASP A 139 9.57 6.55 7.41
C ASP A 139 8.24 7.26 7.11
N GLU A 140 7.85 8.19 7.98
CA GLU A 140 6.58 8.92 7.86
C GLU A 140 6.53 9.77 6.58
N GLN A 141 7.62 10.42 6.21
CA GLN A 141 7.68 11.28 5.02
C GLN A 141 7.54 10.44 3.73
N MET A 142 8.26 9.33 3.65
CA MET A 142 8.20 8.41 2.53
C MET A 142 6.82 7.76 2.44
N ALA A 143 6.16 7.45 3.57
CA ALA A 143 4.79 6.93 3.57
C ALA A 143 3.78 7.91 2.94
N TYR A 144 3.93 9.23 3.18
CA TYR A 144 3.10 10.22 2.49
C TYR A 144 3.33 10.20 0.96
N GLU A 145 4.59 10.26 0.52
CA GLU A 145 4.92 10.28 -0.93
C GLU A 145 4.47 9.01 -1.64
N LEU A 146 4.68 7.84 -1.02
CA LEU A 146 4.29 6.55 -1.58
C LEU A 146 2.77 6.36 -1.57
N LEU A 147 2.03 6.89 -0.59
CA LEU A 147 0.58 6.82 -0.60
C LEU A 147 -0.01 7.57 -1.81
N VAL A 148 0.55 8.75 -2.14
CA VAL A 148 0.12 9.51 -3.33
C VAL A 148 0.35 8.70 -4.61
N LEU A 149 1.52 8.07 -4.74
CA LEU A 149 1.82 7.21 -5.88
C LEU A 149 0.93 5.96 -5.91
N ALA A 150 0.74 5.32 -4.76
CA ALA A 150 -0.10 4.14 -4.65
C ALA A 150 -1.56 4.42 -5.02
N GLU A 151 -2.11 5.58 -4.61
CA GLU A 151 -3.44 6.00 -5.06
C GLU A 151 -3.47 6.26 -6.57
N LYS A 152 -2.51 7.03 -7.09
CA LYS A 152 -2.44 7.40 -8.52
C LYS A 152 -2.35 6.17 -9.44
N TYR A 153 -1.55 5.19 -9.04
CA TYR A 153 -1.32 3.96 -9.80
C TYR A 153 -2.16 2.78 -9.30
N GLN A 154 -3.12 3.01 -8.39
CA GLN A 154 -4.05 1.99 -7.87
C GLN A 154 -3.36 0.73 -7.31
N VAL A 155 -2.33 0.95 -6.49
CA VAL A 155 -1.57 -0.09 -5.80
C VAL A 155 -2.13 -0.22 -4.38
N GLU A 156 -3.26 -0.92 -4.25
CA GLU A 156 -4.06 -0.97 -3.00
C GLU A 156 -3.29 -1.49 -1.78
N HIS A 157 -2.46 -2.53 -1.95
CA HIS A 157 -1.69 -3.10 -0.84
C HIS A 157 -0.65 -2.11 -0.29
N LEU A 158 0.03 -1.37 -1.18
CA LEU A 158 1.02 -0.36 -0.78
C LEU A 158 0.34 0.84 -0.12
N LYS A 159 -0.82 1.24 -0.64
CA LYS A 159 -1.64 2.30 -0.03
C LYS A 159 -2.03 1.92 1.40
N ALA A 160 -2.58 0.72 1.61
CA ALA A 160 -2.93 0.22 2.94
C ALA A 160 -1.73 0.14 3.89
N TYR A 161 -0.56 -0.27 3.38
CA TYR A 161 0.69 -0.29 4.16
C TYR A 161 1.11 1.12 4.59
N CYS A 162 1.06 2.10 3.69
CA CYS A 162 1.35 3.50 4.03
C CYS A 162 0.34 4.05 5.04
N GLU A 163 -0.95 3.75 4.89
CA GLU A 163 -1.98 4.12 5.86
C GLU A 163 -1.68 3.57 7.26
N MET A 164 -1.27 2.30 7.36
CA MET A 164 -0.89 1.69 8.65
C MET A 164 0.26 2.43 9.33
N ILE A 165 1.29 2.82 8.56
CA ILE A 165 2.42 3.59 9.09
C ILE A 165 1.95 4.95 9.61
N LEU A 166 1.16 5.69 8.82
CA LEU A 166 0.65 7.01 9.21
C LEU A 166 -0.30 6.94 10.42
N ILE A 167 -1.17 5.93 10.48
CA ILE A 167 -2.03 5.68 11.64
C ILE A 167 -1.19 5.42 12.90
N SER A 168 -0.07 4.69 12.79
CA SER A 168 0.82 4.42 13.94
C SER A 168 1.48 5.69 14.52
N LYS A 169 1.54 6.77 13.74
CA LYS A 169 2.09 8.08 14.12
C LYS A 169 1.02 9.13 14.41
N LEU A 170 -0.24 8.79 14.19
CA LEU A 170 -1.37 9.68 14.36
C LEU A 170 -1.51 10.12 15.83
N ASN A 171 -1.62 11.42 16.04
CA ASN A 171 -1.83 12.07 17.32
C ASN A 171 -2.66 13.33 17.14
N TRP A 172 -2.99 14.01 18.25
CA TRP A 172 -3.88 15.17 18.20
C TRP A 172 -3.32 16.29 17.29
N ASP A 173 -2.02 16.57 17.38
CA ASP A 173 -1.37 17.70 16.72
C ASP A 173 -1.33 17.54 15.19
N ASN A 174 -1.27 16.29 14.69
CA ASN A 174 -1.27 15.98 13.26
C ASN A 174 -2.61 15.45 12.74
N SER A 175 -3.65 15.37 13.57
CA SER A 175 -4.93 14.73 13.23
C SER A 175 -5.67 15.43 12.09
N ILE A 176 -5.76 16.77 12.11
CA ILE A 176 -6.42 17.56 11.06
C ILE A 176 -5.66 17.46 9.73
N ILE A 177 -4.33 17.49 9.77
CA ILE A 177 -3.51 17.38 8.56
C ILE A 177 -3.70 15.99 7.93
N ASN A 178 -3.65 14.94 8.74
CA ASN A 178 -3.87 13.57 8.29
C ASN A 178 -5.30 13.35 7.78
N TYR A 179 -6.31 13.95 8.41
CA TYR A 179 -7.69 13.88 7.94
C TYR A 179 -7.84 14.51 6.55
N SER A 180 -7.33 15.72 6.35
CA SER A 180 -7.37 16.40 5.04
C SER A 180 -6.57 15.64 3.98
N PHE A 181 -5.37 15.16 4.32
CA PHE A 181 -4.54 14.36 3.42
C PHE A 181 -5.25 13.05 3.03
N ALA A 182 -5.81 12.34 4.01
CA ALA A 182 -6.50 11.09 3.76
C ALA A 182 -7.72 11.27 2.86
N HIS A 183 -8.48 12.36 3.04
CA HIS A 183 -9.60 12.66 2.16
C HIS A 183 -9.12 12.94 0.73
N GLN A 184 -8.08 13.74 0.57
CA GLN A 184 -7.52 14.11 -0.74
C GLN A 184 -7.00 12.91 -1.54
N HIS A 185 -6.52 11.87 -0.85
CA HIS A 185 -5.91 10.68 -1.46
C HIS A 185 -6.74 9.40 -1.27
N ASN A 186 -8.03 9.55 -0.96
CA ASN A 186 -8.97 8.45 -0.75
C ASN A 186 -8.48 7.36 0.24
N ALA A 187 -7.67 7.73 1.23
CA ALA A 187 -7.05 6.84 2.20
C ALA A 187 -8.04 6.54 3.34
N LYS A 188 -8.91 5.55 3.14
CA LYS A 188 -10.09 5.32 3.98
C LYS A 188 -9.75 4.99 5.43
N HIS A 189 -8.78 4.12 5.68
CA HIS A 189 -8.42 3.72 7.04
C HIS A 189 -7.79 4.89 7.80
N LEU A 190 -6.91 5.66 7.15
CA LEU A 190 -6.33 6.86 7.74
C LEU A 190 -7.40 7.93 8.01
N LEU A 191 -8.33 8.11 7.08
CA LEU A 191 -9.44 9.06 7.19
C LEU A 191 -10.30 8.74 8.42
N GLU A 192 -10.71 7.47 8.56
CA GLU A 192 -11.53 6.99 9.68
C GLU A 192 -10.80 7.10 11.03
N ALA A 193 -9.51 6.78 11.07
CA ALA A 193 -8.68 6.90 12.27
C ALA A 193 -8.51 8.36 12.69
N ALA A 194 -8.19 9.24 11.75
CA ALA A 194 -8.02 10.68 11.99
C ALA A 194 -9.34 11.32 12.44
N LEU A 195 -10.46 11.01 11.75
CA LEU A 195 -11.79 11.49 12.13
C LEU A 195 -12.15 11.01 13.55
N SER A 196 -11.93 9.74 13.85
CA SER A 196 -12.21 9.19 15.19
C SER A 196 -11.44 9.91 16.28
N LEU A 197 -10.16 10.23 16.05
CA LEU A 197 -9.34 10.98 17.00
C LEU A 197 -9.82 12.43 17.18
N ILE A 198 -10.23 13.08 16.08
CA ILE A 198 -10.83 14.42 16.10
C ILE A 198 -12.12 14.41 16.94
N MET A 199 -13.00 13.43 16.71
CA MET A 199 -14.27 13.29 17.42
C MET A 199 -14.09 13.15 18.94
N VAL A 200 -13.03 12.48 19.40
CA VAL A 200 -12.72 12.32 20.83
C VAL A 200 -12.29 13.65 21.47
N ASN A 201 -11.79 14.61 20.68
CA ASN A 201 -11.26 15.89 21.14
C ASN A 201 -12.04 17.09 20.56
N MET A 202 -13.33 16.90 20.27
CA MET A 202 -14.18 17.92 19.62
C MET A 202 -14.25 19.23 20.42
N ASP A 203 -14.17 19.18 21.74
CA ASP A 203 -14.15 20.36 22.62
C ASP A 203 -12.94 21.28 22.36
N LYS A 204 -11.85 20.73 21.80
CA LYS A 204 -10.61 21.45 21.46
C LYS A 204 -10.51 21.79 19.98
N LEU A 205 -11.39 21.27 19.12
CA LEU A 205 -11.29 21.39 17.66
C LEU A 205 -11.17 22.85 17.21
N GLY A 206 -12.04 23.74 17.69
CA GLY A 206 -12.01 25.16 17.32
C GLY A 206 -10.76 25.91 17.77
N LYS A 207 -9.92 25.33 18.64
CA LYS A 207 -8.64 25.89 19.09
C LYS A 207 -7.43 25.21 18.42
N HIS A 208 -7.65 24.16 17.62
CA HIS A 208 -6.55 23.46 16.96
C HIS A 208 -5.88 24.40 15.95
N PRO A 209 -4.53 24.50 15.91
CA PRO A 209 -3.84 25.45 15.04
C PRO A 209 -4.18 25.30 13.55
N LYS A 210 -4.50 24.07 13.12
CA LYS A 210 -4.85 23.73 11.74
C LYS A 210 -6.35 23.81 11.42
N TYR A 211 -7.20 24.16 12.37
CA TYR A 211 -8.65 24.21 12.17
C TYR A 211 -9.07 25.27 11.14
N SER A 212 -8.52 26.48 11.23
CA SER A 212 -8.82 27.56 10.28
C SER A 212 -8.38 27.19 8.86
N GLU A 213 -7.17 26.62 8.72
CA GLU A 213 -6.63 26.17 7.43
C GLU A 213 -7.51 25.08 6.79
N LEU A 214 -8.05 24.15 7.60
CA LEU A 214 -8.99 23.13 7.13
C LEU A 214 -10.25 23.77 6.52
N GLY A 215 -10.88 24.70 7.23
CA GLY A 215 -12.10 25.36 6.76
C GLY A 215 -11.91 26.27 5.54
N GLU A 216 -10.72 26.87 5.40
CA GLU A 216 -10.34 27.66 4.22
C GLU A 216 -10.09 26.77 3.00
N LYS A 217 -9.42 25.62 3.19
CA LYS A 217 -9.10 24.68 2.11
C LYS A 217 -10.35 23.94 1.64
N ASP A 218 -11.14 23.42 2.58
CA ASP A 218 -12.36 22.66 2.29
C ASP A 218 -13.34 22.73 3.48
N ALA A 219 -14.34 23.61 3.38
CA ALA A 219 -15.38 23.74 4.38
C ALA A 219 -16.27 22.47 4.49
N GLY A 220 -16.33 21.64 3.45
CA GLY A 220 -17.04 20.36 3.46
C GLY A 220 -16.47 19.41 4.51
N LEU A 221 -15.15 19.35 4.63
CA LEU A 221 -14.47 18.54 5.65
C LEU A 221 -14.83 18.94 7.08
N VAL A 222 -15.01 20.23 7.33
CA VAL A 222 -15.46 20.70 8.65
C VAL A 222 -16.89 20.23 8.91
N MET A 223 -17.77 20.34 7.91
CA MET A 223 -19.15 19.89 8.01
C MET A 223 -19.24 18.38 8.26
N ASP A 224 -18.45 17.57 7.55
CA ASP A 224 -18.38 16.12 7.71
C ASP A 224 -17.98 15.72 9.14
N ILE A 225 -17.03 16.46 9.74
CA ILE A 225 -16.64 16.24 11.15
C ILE A 225 -17.83 16.47 12.09
N TYR A 226 -18.55 17.58 11.94
CA TYR A 226 -19.70 17.88 12.79
C TYR A 226 -20.86 16.91 12.54
N GLU A 227 -21.12 16.55 11.30
CA GLU A 227 -22.16 15.56 10.95
C GLU A 227 -21.85 14.21 11.58
N ALA A 228 -20.61 13.72 11.45
CA ALA A 228 -20.18 12.49 12.09
C ALA A 228 -20.32 12.55 13.63
N PHE A 229 -19.96 13.69 14.22
CA PHE A 229 -20.03 13.88 15.68
C PHE A 229 -21.47 13.87 16.19
N PHE A 230 -22.36 14.64 15.57
CA PHE A 230 -23.77 14.67 15.92
C PHE A 230 -24.43 13.31 15.64
N GLY A 231 -24.10 12.66 14.53
CA GLY A 231 -24.55 11.30 14.22
C GLY A 231 -24.22 10.31 15.34
N LYS A 232 -22.98 10.30 15.85
CA LYS A 232 -22.63 9.46 17.01
C LYS A 232 -23.37 9.85 18.29
N LEU A 233 -23.53 11.14 18.55
CA LEU A 233 -24.20 11.64 19.76
C LEU A 233 -25.67 11.22 19.82
N PHE A 234 -26.40 11.36 18.71
CA PHE A 234 -27.81 10.99 18.63
C PHE A 234 -28.01 9.47 18.61
N ASN A 235 -27.14 8.71 17.92
CA ASN A 235 -27.20 7.25 17.91
C ASN A 235 -26.86 6.60 19.28
N TRP A 236 -26.13 7.30 20.15
CA TRP A 236 -25.85 6.84 21.52
C TRP A 236 -27.02 7.11 22.48
N ASN A 237 -27.80 8.18 22.25
CA ASN A 237 -28.94 8.55 23.09
C ASN A 237 -30.20 7.69 22.85
N ASP A 238 -30.21 6.86 21.80
CA ASP A 238 -31.30 5.93 21.44
C ASP A 238 -31.07 4.47 21.93
N LYS A 239 -30.03 4.22 22.75
CA LYS A 239 -29.76 2.91 23.39
C LYS A 239 -29.77 3.01 24.92
#